data_AF-A0A536SY59-F1
#
_entry.id   AF-A0A536SY59-F1
#
_cell.length_a   1.000
_cell.length_b   1.000
_cell.length_c   1.000
_cell.angle_alpha   90.00
_cell.angle_beta   90.00
_cell.angle_gamma   90.00
#
_symmetry.space_group_name_H-M   'P 1'
#
loop_
_entity.id
_entity.type
_entity.pdbx_description
1 polymer ?
#
loop_
_entity_poly.entity_id
_entity_poly.type
_entity_poly.pdbx_seq_one_letter_code
_entity_poly.pdbx_strand_id
1 'polypeptide(L)'
;MSKALAFLGALALSLAAWAQQDLAPDQLVQKITDDVLAAVKSDKQLAAGDRQKAVKLAEEKVLPYIDFEQATRLAVGRAWREATPEQ
;
A
#
# COMPACT_ATOMS: atom_id res chain seq x y z
N MET A 1 -33.45 -26.44 16.63
CA MET A 1 -33.44 -25.29 15.69
C MET A 1 -32.33 -24.29 16.00
N SER A 2 -32.01 -23.96 17.26
CA SER A 2 -30.92 -23.01 17.58
C SER A 2 -29.52 -23.40 17.09
N LYS A 3 -29.18 -24.70 17.03
CA LYS A 3 -27.85 -25.15 16.55
C LYS A 3 -27.67 -24.95 15.04
N ALA A 4 -28.74 -25.08 14.26
CA ALA A 4 -28.72 -24.84 12.81
C ALA A 4 -28.59 -23.34 12.49
N LEU A 5 -29.26 -22.49 13.27
CA LEU A 5 -29.09 -21.02 13.17
C LEU A 5 -27.66 -20.59 13.54
N ALA A 6 -27.07 -21.16 14.59
CA ALA A 6 -25.70 -20.87 15.00
C ALA A 6 -24.68 -21.30 13.94
N PHE A 7 -24.91 -22.44 13.27
CA PHE A 7 -24.04 -22.93 12.20
C PHE A 7 -24.13 -22.07 10.92
N LEU A 8 -25.34 -21.63 10.56
CA LEU A 8 -25.57 -20.70 9.45
C LEU A 8 -24.95 -19.32 9.71
N GLY A 9 -25.03 -18.82 10.95
CA GLY A 9 -24.38 -17.58 11.37
C GLY A 9 -22.86 -17.66 11.29
N ALA A 10 -22.26 -18.78 11.73
CA ALA A 10 -20.81 -18.99 11.65
C ALA A 10 -20.31 -19.08 10.19
N LEU A 11 -21.10 -19.68 9.29
CA LEU A 11 -20.78 -19.77 7.87
C LEU A 11 -20.90 -18.43 7.13
N ALA A 12 -21.81 -17.56 7.55
CA ALA A 12 -21.93 -16.21 7.00
C ALA A 12 -20.74 -15.31 7.40
N LEU A 13 -20.22 -15.47 8.62
CA LEU A 13 -19.04 -14.73 9.10
C LEU A 13 -17.74 -15.19 8.43
N SER A 14 -17.62 -16.48 8.07
CA SER A 14 -16.44 -16.97 7.33
C SER A 14 -16.42 -16.49 5.87
N LEU A 15 -17.58 -16.32 5.23
CA LEU A 15 -17.68 -15.78 3.86
C LEU A 15 -17.36 -14.27 3.80
N ALA A 16 -17.68 -13.51 4.85
CA ALA A 16 -17.37 -12.08 4.93
C ALA A 16 -15.85 -11.80 5.00
N ALA A 17 -15.06 -12.73 5.54
CA ALA A 17 -13.61 -12.59 5.64
C ALA A 17 -12.86 -12.72 4.30
N TRP A 18 -13.54 -13.19 3.24
CA TRP A 18 -12.95 -13.40 1.92
C TRP A 18 -13.29 -12.28 0.93
N ALA A 19 -14.07 -11.28 1.37
CA ALA A 19 -14.50 -10.14 0.55
C ALA A 19 -13.57 -8.93 0.69
N GLN A 20 -12.27 -9.16 0.89
CA GLN A 20 -11.29 -8.10 0.69
C GLN A 20 -11.12 -7.96 -0.82
N GLN A 21 -11.93 -7.11 -1.44
CA GLN A 21 -11.71 -6.72 -2.83
C GLN A 21 -10.38 -6.00 -2.90
N ASP A 22 -9.33 -6.73 -3.28
CA ASP A 22 -8.11 -6.10 -3.75
C ASP A 22 -8.48 -5.24 -4.97
N LEU A 23 -8.16 -3.95 -4.88
CA LEU A 23 -8.38 -3.01 -5.98
C LEU A 23 -7.64 -3.51 -7.22
N ALA A 24 -8.25 -3.31 -8.40
CA ALA A 24 -7.51 -3.49 -9.64
C ALA A 24 -6.27 -2.55 -9.64
N PRO A 25 -5.15 -2.94 -10.28
CA PRO A 25 -3.90 -2.17 -10.18
C PRO A 25 -4.03 -0.69 -10.57
N ASP A 26 -4.81 -0.38 -11.60
CA ASP A 26 -5.12 0.98 -12.04
C ASP A 26 -5.92 1.76 -10.99
N GLN A 27 -6.92 1.12 -10.39
CA GLN A 27 -7.74 1.71 -9.32
C GLN A 27 -6.92 1.95 -8.05
N LEU A 28 -6.00 1.05 -7.72
CA LEU A 28 -5.08 1.22 -6.61
C LEU A 28 -4.19 2.45 -6.82
N VAL A 29 -3.56 2.56 -7.99
CA VAL A 29 -2.71 3.72 -8.34
C VAL A 29 -3.50 5.02 -8.27
N GLN A 30 -4.72 5.05 -8.83
CA GLN A 30 -5.59 6.22 -8.76
C GLN A 30 -5.89 6.59 -7.30
N LYS A 31 -6.34 5.64 -6.50
CA LYS A 31 -6.68 5.86 -5.10
C LYS A 31 -5.48 6.44 -4.32
N ILE A 32 -4.30 5.84 -4.45
CA ILE A 32 -3.10 6.32 -3.73
C ILE A 32 -2.70 7.72 -4.20
N THR A 33 -2.83 8.01 -5.50
CA THR A 33 -2.57 9.35 -6.04
C THR A 33 -3.53 10.39 -5.45
N ASP A 34 -4.83 10.07 -5.40
CA ASP A 34 -5.84 10.95 -4.83
C ASP A 34 -5.61 11.19 -3.33
N ASP A 35 -5.27 10.14 -2.57
CA ASP A 35 -4.95 10.23 -1.14
C ASP A 35 -3.72 11.13 -0.89
N VAL A 36 -2.66 10.99 -1.70
CA VAL A 36 -1.45 11.82 -1.61
C VAL A 36 -1.76 13.28 -1.94
N LEU A 37 -2.51 13.54 -3.01
CA LEU A 37 -2.91 14.91 -3.38
C LEU A 37 -3.78 15.55 -2.30
N ALA A 38 -4.70 14.79 -1.69
CA ALA A 38 -5.52 15.26 -0.58
C ALA A 38 -4.64 15.62 0.64
N ALA A 39 -3.68 14.76 0.99
CA ALA A 39 -2.75 15.02 2.09
C ALA A 39 -1.94 16.31 1.85
N VAL A 40 -1.35 16.48 0.66
CA VAL A 40 -0.59 17.69 0.29
C VAL A 40 -1.46 18.94 0.36
N LYS A 41 -2.70 18.90 -0.14
CA LYS A 41 -3.62 20.05 -0.09
C LYS A 41 -4.03 20.41 1.34
N SER A 42 -4.10 19.43 2.23
CA SER A 42 -4.57 19.63 3.60
C SER A 42 -3.48 20.13 4.57
N ASP A 43 -2.20 19.82 4.30
CA ASP A 43 -1.07 20.20 5.15
C ASP A 43 -0.22 21.30 4.50
N LYS A 44 -0.29 22.52 5.07
CA LYS A 44 0.44 23.69 4.56
C LYS A 44 1.95 23.54 4.58
N GLN A 45 2.52 22.81 5.55
CA GLN A 45 3.97 22.62 5.62
C GLN A 45 4.43 21.62 4.56
N LEU A 46 3.65 20.54 4.37
CA LEU A 46 3.88 19.61 3.27
C LEU A 46 3.76 20.31 1.91
N ALA A 47 2.72 21.14 1.72
CA ALA A 47 2.56 21.96 0.52
C ALA A 47 3.69 22.98 0.31
N ALA A 48 4.30 23.47 1.41
CA ALA A 48 5.46 24.34 1.38
C ALA A 48 6.78 23.59 1.14
N GLY A 49 6.76 22.26 0.96
CA GLY A 49 7.93 21.45 0.64
C GLY A 49 8.70 20.91 1.84
N ASP A 50 8.05 20.76 3.00
CA ASP A 50 8.65 20.09 4.15
C ASP A 50 9.04 18.64 3.79
N ARG A 51 10.35 18.40 3.68
CA ARG A 51 10.92 17.12 3.27
C ARG A 51 10.63 16.00 4.27
N GLN A 52 10.67 16.28 5.57
CA GLN A 52 10.45 15.24 6.58
C GLN A 52 9.00 14.74 6.51
N LYS A 53 8.05 15.66 6.32
CA LYS A 53 6.65 15.31 6.10
C LYS A 53 6.42 14.55 4.79
N ALA A 54 7.10 14.95 3.72
CA ALA A 54 7.00 14.27 2.44
C ALA A 54 7.51 12.82 2.52
N VAL A 55 8.65 12.60 3.18
CA VAL A 55 9.20 11.24 3.40
C VAL A 55 8.22 10.40 4.22
N LYS A 56 7.71 10.94 5.33
CA LYS A 56 6.72 10.24 6.16
C LYS A 56 5.46 9.87 5.38
N LEU A 57 4.94 10.79 4.56
CA LEU A 57 3.77 10.51 3.72
C LEU A 57 4.06 9.39 2.71
N ALA A 58 5.25 9.38 2.11
CA ALA A 58 5.65 8.32 1.19
C ALA A 58 5.73 6.96 1.89
N GLU A 59 6.36 6.89 3.08
CA GLU A 59 6.43 5.70 3.95
C GLU A 59 5.05 5.13 4.26
N GLU A 60 4.07 6.00 4.56
CA GLU A 60 2.73 5.57 4.95
C GLU A 60 1.81 5.21 3.78
N LYS A 61 1.94 5.88 2.62
CA LYS A 61 0.95 5.79 1.53
C LYS A 61 1.47 5.11 0.27
N VAL A 62 2.76 5.19 0.01
CA VAL A 62 3.35 4.76 -1.26
C VAL A 62 4.16 3.48 -1.08
N LEU A 63 5.06 3.45 -0.09
CA LEU A 63 5.99 2.34 0.08
C LEU A 63 5.34 0.98 0.37
N PRO A 64 4.18 0.86 1.02
CA PRO A 64 3.52 -0.44 1.23
C PRO A 64 3.18 -1.18 -0.07
N TYR A 65 3.14 -0.48 -1.21
CA TYR A 65 2.77 -1.02 -2.51
C TYR A 65 3.95 -1.18 -3.47
N ILE A 66 5.18 -0.88 -3.01
CA ILE A 66 6.38 -0.95 -3.83
C ILE A 66 7.25 -2.10 -3.35
N ASP A 67 7.60 -3.00 -4.28
CA ASP A 67 8.72 -3.89 -4.09
C ASP A 67 10.02 -3.12 -4.39
N PHE A 68 10.61 -2.56 -3.32
CA PHE A 68 11.80 -1.72 -3.41
C PHE A 68 13.02 -2.49 -3.89
N GLU A 69 13.16 -3.76 -3.52
CA GLU A 69 14.27 -4.59 -3.95
C GLU A 69 14.19 -4.81 -5.47
N GLN A 70 13.01 -5.16 -5.98
CA GLN A 70 12.81 -5.34 -7.42
C GLN A 70 13.01 -4.06 -8.20
N ALA A 71 12.47 -2.94 -7.71
CA ALA A 71 12.66 -1.63 -8.34
C ALA A 71 14.16 -1.26 -8.38
N THR A 72 14.88 -1.47 -7.29
CA THR A 72 16.32 -1.19 -7.20
C THR A 72 17.13 -2.09 -8.12
N ARG A 73 16.81 -3.40 -8.15
CA ARG A 73 17.43 -4.36 -9.05
C ARG A 73 17.28 -3.96 -10.52
N LEU A 74 16.10 -3.48 -10.92
CA LEU A 74 15.85 -2.98 -12.27
C LEU A 74 16.62 -1.70 -12.57
N ALA A 75 16.70 -0.77 -11.62
CA ALA A 75 17.41 0.50 -11.78
C ALA A 75 18.93 0.33 -11.86
N VAL A 76 19.51 -0.53 -11.01
CA VAL A 76 20.95 -0.80 -10.95
C VAL A 76 21.40 -1.68 -12.13
N GLY A 77 20.52 -2.58 -12.60
CA GLY A 77 20.78 -3.43 -13.75
C GLY A 77 21.91 -4.43 -13.50
N ARG A 78 22.88 -4.53 -14.41
CA ARG A 78 23.91 -5.58 -14.37
C ARG A 78 24.71 -5.62 -13.07
N ALA A 79 24.98 -4.46 -12.47
CA ALA A 79 25.79 -4.33 -11.27
C ALA A 79 25.12 -4.94 -10.02
N TRP A 80 23.79 -5.13 -10.05
CA TRP A 80 23.05 -5.73 -8.94
C TRP A 80 23.57 -7.11 -8.56
N ARG A 81 24.03 -7.89 -9.55
CA ARG A 81 24.53 -9.26 -9.33
C ARG A 81 25.84 -9.33 -8.56
N GLU A 82 26.58 -8.23 -8.52
CA GLU A 82 27.90 -8.12 -7.90
C GLU A 82 27.86 -7.29 -6.60
N ALA A 83 26.71 -6.68 -6.29
CA ALA A 83 26.52 -5.90 -5.08
C ALA A 83 26.54 -6.78 -3.82
N THR A 84 27.17 -6.29 -2.75
CA THR A 84 26.99 -6.88 -1.41
C THR A 84 25.64 -6.44 -0.83
N PRO A 85 25.09 -7.15 0.17
CA PRO A 85 23.82 -6.75 0.80
C PRO A 85 23.81 -5.33 1.38
N GLU A 86 24.97 -4.79 1.74
CA GLU A 86 25.13 -3.43 2.28
C GLU A 86 25.18 -2.33 1.20
N GLN A 87 25.38 -2.71 -0.07
CA GLN A 87 25.52 -1.81 -1.23
C GLN A 87 24.22 -1.71 -2.03
#